data_AF-A0A165CLB4-F1
#
_entry.id   AF-A0A165CLB4-F1
#
_cell.length_a   1.000
_cell.length_b   1.000
_cell.length_c   1.000
_cell.angle_alpha   90.00
_cell.angle_beta   90.00
_cell.angle_gamma   90.00
#
_symmetry.space_group_name_H-M   'P 1'
#
loop_
_entity.id
_entity.type
_entity.pdbx_description
1 polymer ?
#
loop_
_entity_poly.entity_id
_entity_poly.type
_entity_poly.pdbx_seq_one_letter_code
_entity_poly.pdbx_strand_id
1 'polypeptide(L)'
;MRAEHALAILERSAAADITVSICFSAHHSRTFRQLSAVDITNGHAVVRAIAQKTHLERITQLSLQLTAVAWDEDVFAPFLHQGEPLPMPSLRSLSIYTWDSEELASARPIRIRAFNLEQITIESCNVWAWSVFAGARTTHVSIGGFTLKMSDLASLLELAPNLDRLNIGSLYRPTHIHNDISPEAIIRVRRSLSAHPRAGSRLTHFDAVSVVAPGLALLCQILPTQLCVPNMVLIQTAPDDEDDDDWLEFLMIPRI
;
A
#
# COMPACT_ATOMS: atom_id res chain seq x y z
N MET A 1 1.30 -19.85 -15.09
CA MET A 1 1.03 -19.56 -16.52
C MET A 1 2.37 -19.37 -17.22
N ARG A 2 2.59 -19.92 -18.42
CA ARG A 2 3.84 -19.67 -19.18
C ARG A 2 3.80 -18.25 -19.76
N ALA A 3 4.91 -17.51 -19.73
CA ALA A 3 4.95 -16.10 -20.18
C ALA A 3 4.45 -15.92 -21.62
N GLU A 4 4.74 -16.87 -22.51
CA GLU A 4 4.23 -16.89 -23.89
C GLU A 4 2.70 -16.76 -23.97
N HIS A 5 1.97 -17.42 -23.06
CA HIS A 5 0.51 -17.32 -23.02
C HIS A 5 0.06 -15.94 -22.55
N ALA A 6 0.74 -15.35 -21.56
CA ALA A 6 0.42 -14.02 -21.07
C ALA A 6 0.64 -12.95 -22.16
N LEU A 7 1.77 -13.03 -22.87
CA LEU A 7 2.09 -12.14 -23.99
C LEU A 7 1.07 -12.28 -25.13
N ALA A 8 0.73 -13.51 -25.52
CA ALA A 8 -0.26 -13.73 -26.56
C ALA A 8 -1.68 -13.27 -26.16
N ILE A 9 -2.04 -13.29 -24.88
CA ILE A 9 -3.28 -12.69 -24.37
C ILE A 9 -3.23 -11.16 -24.44
N LEU A 10 -2.10 -10.56 -24.05
CA LEU A 10 -1.90 -9.11 -24.14
C LEU A 10 -2.06 -8.61 -25.59
N GLU A 11 -1.48 -9.31 -26.56
CA GLU A 11 -1.60 -8.98 -27.99
C GLU A 11 -3.03 -9.16 -28.52
N ARG A 12 -3.71 -10.26 -28.16
CA ARG A 12 -5.06 -10.58 -28.68
C ARG A 12 -6.20 -9.81 -28.04
N SER A 13 -5.97 -9.14 -26.92
CA SER A 13 -7.02 -8.47 -26.15
C SER A 13 -7.59 -7.20 -26.79
N ALA A 14 -7.19 -6.84 -28.02
CA ALA A 14 -7.89 -5.88 -28.89
C ALA A 14 -8.34 -4.57 -28.21
N ALA A 15 -7.47 -3.97 -27.41
CA ALA A 15 -7.70 -2.76 -26.60
C ALA A 15 -8.72 -2.88 -25.44
N ALA A 16 -9.16 -4.08 -25.09
CA ALA A 16 -9.96 -4.31 -23.87
C ALA A 16 -9.17 -3.95 -22.60
N ASP A 17 -9.91 -3.56 -21.56
CA ASP A 17 -9.37 -3.37 -20.21
C ASP A 17 -8.68 -4.64 -19.72
N ILE A 18 -7.55 -4.46 -19.03
CA ILE A 18 -6.75 -5.58 -18.53
C ILE A 18 -6.48 -5.48 -17.02
N THR A 19 -6.60 -6.63 -16.37
CA THR A 19 -6.11 -6.86 -15.01
C THR A 19 -4.78 -7.59 -15.10
N VAL A 20 -3.77 -7.05 -14.41
CA VAL A 20 -2.43 -7.59 -14.38
C VAL A 20 -2.06 -7.94 -12.95
N SER A 21 -1.72 -9.21 -12.73
CA SER A 21 -1.21 -9.70 -11.46
C SER A 21 0.06 -10.50 -11.71
N ILE A 22 1.20 -9.96 -11.29
CA ILE A 22 2.51 -10.59 -11.42
C ILE A 22 3.02 -10.92 -10.03
N CYS A 23 3.28 -12.21 -9.82
CA CYS A 23 3.70 -12.74 -8.53
C CYS A 23 5.08 -13.39 -8.69
N PHE A 24 6.10 -12.71 -8.18
CA PHE A 24 7.46 -13.23 -8.04
C PHE A 24 7.69 -13.80 -6.64
N SER A 25 6.70 -14.52 -6.12
CA SER A 25 6.82 -15.34 -4.92
C SER A 25 6.21 -16.70 -5.20
N ALA A 26 6.91 -17.76 -4.81
CA ALA A 26 6.31 -19.09 -4.81
C ALA A 26 5.73 -19.37 -3.43
N HIS A 27 4.55 -18.81 -3.15
CA HIS A 27 3.84 -19.11 -1.92
C HIS A 27 3.25 -20.52 -1.98
N HIS A 28 4.01 -21.50 -1.50
CA HIS A 28 3.41 -22.65 -0.83
C HIS A 28 3.92 -22.66 0.61
N SER A 29 3.00 -22.42 1.55
CA SER A 29 3.10 -22.71 2.98
C SER A 29 4.53 -22.69 3.57
N ARG A 30 4.90 -21.55 4.18
CA ARG A 30 6.08 -21.40 5.06
C ARG A 30 7.47 -21.69 4.45
N THR A 31 7.56 -22.07 3.18
CA THR A 31 8.85 -22.23 2.50
C THR A 31 8.83 -21.47 1.17
N PHE A 32 9.67 -20.44 1.07
CA PHE A 32 9.90 -19.76 -0.19
C PHE A 32 10.58 -20.76 -1.14
N ARG A 33 9.82 -21.36 -2.06
CA ARG A 33 10.47 -22.09 -3.16
C ARG A 33 11.21 -21.05 -3.98
N GLN A 34 12.52 -21.21 -4.10
CA GLN A 34 13.34 -20.31 -4.89
C GLN A 34 12.83 -20.32 -6.33
N LEU A 35 12.51 -19.13 -6.86
CA LEU A 35 12.14 -18.98 -8.26
C LEU A 35 13.31 -19.41 -9.13
N SER A 36 13.03 -20.15 -10.21
CA SER A 36 14.06 -20.46 -11.19
C SER A 36 14.44 -19.19 -11.98
N ALA A 37 15.66 -19.14 -12.51
CA ALA A 37 16.08 -18.06 -13.41
C ALA A 37 15.15 -17.90 -14.62
N VAL A 38 14.57 -19.02 -15.10
CA VAL A 38 13.60 -19.03 -16.19
C VAL A 38 12.29 -18.36 -15.77
N ASP A 39 11.79 -18.63 -14.56
CA ASP A 39 10.56 -17.99 -14.05
C ASP A 39 10.74 -16.48 -13.90
N ILE A 40 11.90 -16.05 -13.38
CA ILE A 40 12.26 -14.63 -13.24
C ILE A 40 12.30 -13.96 -14.62
N THR A 41 13.05 -14.54 -15.57
CA THR A 41 13.20 -14.01 -16.94
C THR A 41 11.85 -13.90 -17.64
N ASN A 42 11.01 -14.92 -17.50
CA ASN A 42 9.66 -14.95 -18.06
C ASN A 42 8.76 -13.86 -17.46
N GLY A 43 8.80 -13.68 -16.13
CA GLY A 43 8.06 -12.62 -15.47
C GLY A 43 8.54 -11.24 -15.89
N HIS A 44 9.85 -11.02 -15.99
CA HIS A 44 10.45 -9.77 -16.49
C HIS A 44 10.00 -9.43 -17.90
N ALA A 45 9.91 -10.43 -18.80
CA ALA A 45 9.41 -10.22 -20.15
C ALA A 45 7.96 -9.71 -20.15
N VAL A 46 7.10 -10.24 -19.27
CA VAL A 46 5.72 -9.75 -19.10
C VAL A 46 5.70 -8.34 -18.51
N VAL A 47 6.53 -8.05 -17.50
CA VAL A 47 6.65 -6.69 -16.92
C VAL A 47 7.03 -5.66 -17.99
N ARG A 48 8.04 -5.98 -18.82
CA ARG A 48 8.45 -5.10 -19.93
C ARG A 48 7.32 -4.91 -20.95
N ALA A 49 6.56 -5.96 -21.25
CA ALA A 49 5.43 -5.86 -22.16
C ALA A 49 4.32 -4.94 -21.61
N ILE A 50 3.88 -5.12 -20.37
CA ILE A 50 2.82 -4.27 -19.77
C ILE A 50 3.27 -2.81 -19.57
N ALA A 51 4.57 -2.56 -19.45
CA ALA A 51 5.14 -1.22 -19.34
C ALA A 51 5.09 -0.44 -20.67
N GLN A 52 4.76 -1.10 -21.79
CA GLN A 52 4.55 -0.41 -23.06
C GLN A 52 3.33 0.50 -22.98
N LYS A 53 3.44 1.70 -23.57
CA LYS A 53 2.39 2.73 -23.56
C LYS A 53 1.01 2.20 -23.96
N THR A 54 0.96 1.32 -24.95
CA THR A 54 -0.27 0.69 -25.47
C THR A 54 -1.05 -0.08 -24.40
N HIS A 55 -0.39 -0.57 -23.35
CA HIS A 55 -1.03 -1.35 -22.29
C HIS A 55 -1.30 -0.51 -21.05
N LEU A 56 -0.45 0.46 -20.71
CA LEU A 56 -0.62 1.32 -19.55
C LEU A 56 -1.96 2.08 -19.52
N GLU A 57 -2.46 2.51 -20.68
CA GLU A 57 -3.71 3.25 -20.80
C GLU A 57 -4.97 2.40 -20.51
N ARG A 58 -4.86 1.08 -20.49
CA ARG A 58 -5.99 0.14 -20.35
C ARG A 58 -5.87 -0.80 -19.15
N ILE A 59 -4.78 -0.71 -18.37
CA ILE A 59 -4.65 -1.47 -17.13
C ILE A 59 -5.58 -0.86 -16.09
N THR A 60 -6.57 -1.62 -15.64
CA THR A 60 -7.53 -1.21 -14.61
C THR A 60 -7.12 -1.71 -13.22
N GLN A 61 -6.35 -2.79 -13.15
CA GLN A 61 -5.81 -3.33 -11.92
C GLN A 61 -4.37 -3.79 -12.13
N LEU A 62 -3.47 -3.35 -11.24
CA LEU A 62 -2.07 -3.76 -11.24
C LEU A 62 -1.70 -4.31 -9.86
N SER A 63 -1.29 -5.57 -9.83
CA SER A 63 -0.73 -6.23 -8.65
C SER A 63 0.68 -6.73 -8.94
N LEU A 64 1.67 -6.29 -8.17
CA LEU A 64 3.06 -6.74 -8.23
C LEU A 64 3.48 -7.28 -6.86
N GLN A 65 3.88 -8.54 -6.81
CA GLN A 65 4.54 -9.12 -5.63
C GLN A 65 5.99 -9.43 -5.99
N LEU A 66 6.93 -8.76 -5.34
CA LEU A 66 8.34 -8.70 -5.71
C LEU A 66 9.21 -9.24 -4.57
N THR A 67 10.11 -10.16 -4.90
CA THR A 67 11.16 -10.60 -3.98
C THR A 67 12.50 -10.01 -4.38
N ALA A 68 13.43 -9.92 -3.43
CA ALA A 68 14.76 -9.33 -3.67
C ALA A 68 15.50 -10.02 -4.82
N VAL A 69 15.28 -11.33 -4.98
CA VAL A 69 15.89 -12.15 -6.04
C VAL A 69 15.32 -11.83 -7.42
N ALA A 70 14.04 -11.49 -7.50
CA ALA A 70 13.37 -11.17 -8.76
C ALA A 70 13.45 -9.68 -9.11
N TRP A 71 14.02 -8.86 -8.23
CA TRP A 71 14.19 -7.44 -8.46
C TRP A 71 15.25 -7.16 -9.53
N ASP A 72 14.88 -6.33 -10.50
CA ASP A 72 15.76 -5.83 -11.55
C ASP A 72 15.39 -4.36 -11.81
N GLU A 73 16.35 -3.45 -11.62
CA GLU A 73 16.11 -2.02 -11.70
C GLU A 73 15.68 -1.59 -13.10
N ASP A 74 16.23 -2.17 -14.16
CA ASP A 74 15.87 -1.83 -15.54
C ASP A 74 14.46 -2.33 -15.90
N VAL A 75 14.05 -3.47 -15.36
CA VAL A 75 12.71 -4.04 -15.56
C VAL A 75 11.64 -3.20 -14.89
N PHE A 76 11.87 -2.77 -13.64
CA PHE A 76 10.89 -2.05 -12.85
C PHE A 76 11.05 -0.53 -12.87
N ALA A 77 12.11 0.00 -13.50
CA ALA A 77 12.35 1.44 -13.68
C ALA A 77 11.10 2.21 -14.12
N PRO A 78 10.27 1.74 -15.08
CA PRO A 78 9.06 2.47 -15.48
C PRO A 78 8.10 2.77 -14.31
N PHE A 79 8.06 1.91 -13.29
CA PHE A 79 7.13 2.04 -12.17
C PHE A 79 7.77 2.76 -10.95
N LEU A 80 9.10 2.84 -10.89
CA LEU A 80 9.86 3.09 -9.65
C LEU A 80 10.98 4.16 -9.78
N HIS A 81 11.30 4.64 -10.99
CA HIS A 81 12.46 5.52 -11.23
C HIS A 81 12.21 7.01 -10.90
N GLN A 82 13.30 7.78 -10.71
CA GLN A 82 13.34 9.20 -10.29
C GLN A 82 12.95 10.21 -11.39
N GLY A 83 12.15 9.81 -12.38
CA GLY A 83 11.67 10.66 -13.48
C GLY A 83 10.24 11.18 -13.26
N GLU A 84 9.59 11.55 -14.37
CA GLU A 84 8.16 11.87 -14.38
C GLU A 84 7.31 10.64 -14.00
N PRO A 85 6.27 10.79 -13.16
CA PRO A 85 5.40 9.69 -12.80
C PRO A 85 4.74 9.01 -14.01
N LEU A 86 4.71 7.67 -14.02
CA LEU A 86 4.15 6.88 -15.12
C LEU A 86 2.62 7.04 -15.18
N PRO A 87 2.04 7.63 -16.25
CA PRO A 87 0.60 7.82 -16.33
C PRO A 87 -0.12 6.50 -16.56
N MET A 88 -1.04 6.15 -15.64
CA MET A 88 -1.93 4.98 -15.75
C MET A 88 -3.38 5.42 -15.53
N PRO A 89 -3.99 6.11 -16.51
CA PRO A 89 -5.26 6.83 -16.33
C PRO A 89 -6.47 5.93 -16.05
N SER A 90 -6.42 4.68 -16.49
CA SER A 90 -7.50 3.70 -16.29
C SER A 90 -7.34 2.88 -15.01
N LEU A 91 -6.22 3.03 -14.30
CA LEU A 91 -5.91 2.24 -13.11
C LEU A 91 -6.88 2.61 -11.98
N ARG A 92 -7.49 1.58 -11.38
CA ARG A 92 -8.44 1.70 -10.26
C ARG A 92 -7.97 0.96 -9.03
N SER A 93 -7.19 -0.10 -9.20
CA SER A 93 -6.63 -0.88 -8.10
C SER A 93 -5.13 -1.01 -8.27
N LEU A 94 -4.37 -0.67 -7.22
CA LEU A 94 -2.93 -0.87 -7.16
C LEU A 94 -2.59 -1.71 -5.94
N SER A 95 -1.84 -2.78 -6.13
CA SER A 95 -1.32 -3.63 -5.07
C SER A 95 0.17 -3.89 -5.27
N ILE A 96 1.02 -3.41 -4.37
CA ILE A 96 2.46 -3.64 -4.42
C ILE A 96 2.89 -4.29 -3.11
N TYR A 97 3.56 -5.43 -3.24
CA TYR A 97 4.10 -6.20 -2.12
C TYR A 97 5.58 -6.43 -2.37
N THR A 98 6.43 -5.91 -1.51
CA THR A 98 7.87 -6.11 -1.60
C THR A 98 8.34 -6.96 -0.42
N TRP A 99 9.09 -8.02 -0.72
CA TRP A 99 9.62 -8.95 0.29
C TRP A 99 11.08 -8.66 0.65
N ASP A 100 11.60 -7.48 0.25
CA ASP A 100 12.98 -7.00 0.43
C ASP A 100 13.18 -6.41 1.82
N SER A 101 14.38 -6.42 2.42
CA SER A 101 14.65 -5.77 3.72
C SER A 101 14.21 -4.29 3.75
N GLU A 102 13.90 -3.75 4.93
CA GLU A 102 13.39 -2.38 5.10
C GLU A 102 14.28 -1.29 4.45
N GLU A 103 15.59 -1.50 4.45
CA GLU A 103 16.57 -0.62 3.82
C GLU A 103 16.38 -0.53 2.29
N LEU A 104 16.02 -1.64 1.64
CA LEU A 104 15.79 -1.69 0.18
C LEU A 104 14.41 -1.15 -0.18
N ALA A 105 13.40 -1.44 0.64
CA ALA A 105 12.03 -0.94 0.51
C ALA A 105 11.95 0.60 0.53
N SER A 106 12.73 1.22 1.41
CA SER A 106 12.70 2.67 1.60
C SER A 106 13.38 3.46 0.48
N ALA A 107 14.31 2.84 -0.25
CA ALA A 107 15.07 3.45 -1.34
C ALA A 107 14.31 3.53 -2.68
N ARG A 108 13.15 2.87 -2.80
CA ARG A 108 12.49 2.59 -4.09
C ARG A 108 11.01 3.00 -4.09
N PRO A 109 10.70 4.30 -4.10
CA PRO A 109 9.31 4.74 -4.01
C PRO A 109 8.53 4.45 -5.29
N ILE A 110 7.27 4.02 -5.15
CA ILE A 110 6.38 3.85 -6.31
C ILE A 110 6.00 5.22 -6.89
N ARG A 111 6.18 5.38 -8.21
CA ARG A 111 5.87 6.63 -8.93
C ARG A 111 4.94 6.41 -10.11
N ILE A 112 3.84 5.70 -9.87
CA ILE A 112 2.71 5.61 -10.80
C ILE A 112 1.80 6.82 -10.57
N ARG A 113 1.40 7.50 -11.63
CA ARG A 113 0.36 8.54 -11.59
C ARG A 113 -0.96 7.93 -12.01
N ALA A 114 -1.74 7.56 -11.01
CA ALA A 114 -3.10 7.06 -11.16
C ALA A 114 -3.99 7.86 -10.22
N PHE A 115 -4.62 8.90 -10.76
CA PHE A 115 -5.48 9.73 -9.94
C PHE A 115 -6.70 8.93 -9.52
N ASN A 116 -7.02 9.03 -8.23
CA ASN A 116 -8.33 8.63 -7.73
C ASN A 116 -8.54 7.10 -7.77
N LEU A 117 -7.51 6.33 -7.35
CA LEU A 117 -7.60 4.88 -7.18
C LEU A 117 -8.74 4.52 -6.23
N GLU A 118 -9.48 3.46 -6.53
CA GLU A 118 -10.53 2.90 -5.67
C GLU A 118 -9.93 2.07 -4.53
N GLN A 119 -8.89 1.29 -4.85
CA GLN A 119 -8.21 0.38 -3.93
C GLN A 119 -6.70 0.56 -4.00
N ILE A 120 -6.07 0.70 -2.84
CA ILE A 120 -4.61 0.84 -2.70
C ILE A 120 -4.13 -0.18 -1.68
N THR A 121 -3.14 -1.00 -2.06
CA THR A 121 -2.44 -1.89 -1.13
C THR A 121 -0.94 -1.75 -1.32
N ILE A 122 -0.22 -1.30 -0.30
CA ILE A 122 1.22 -1.09 -0.36
C ILE A 122 1.87 -1.73 0.86
N GLU A 123 2.60 -2.81 0.64
CA GLU A 123 3.23 -3.56 1.71
C GLU A 123 4.76 -3.53 1.54
N SER A 124 5.44 -3.08 2.60
CA SER A 124 6.88 -2.93 2.70
C SER A 124 7.49 -2.05 1.60
N CYS A 125 6.84 -0.95 1.21
CA CYS A 125 7.32 -0.02 0.17
C CYS A 125 6.88 1.42 0.47
N ASN A 126 7.77 2.39 0.25
CA ASN A 126 7.46 3.81 0.47
C ASN A 126 6.64 4.42 -0.68
N VAL A 127 5.70 5.29 -0.32
CA VAL A 127 4.88 6.08 -1.25
C VAL A 127 5.32 7.54 -1.17
N TRP A 128 5.79 8.13 -2.28
CA TRP A 128 6.38 9.48 -2.24
C TRP A 128 5.36 10.63 -2.25
N ALA A 129 4.14 10.40 -2.75
CA ALA A 129 3.12 11.43 -2.83
C ALA A 129 1.71 10.83 -2.87
N TRP A 130 0.99 10.85 -1.75
CA TRP A 130 -0.38 10.33 -1.70
C TRP A 130 -1.35 11.00 -2.68
N SER A 131 -1.09 12.26 -3.04
CA SER A 131 -1.90 13.02 -4.02
C SER A 131 -1.87 12.45 -5.44
N VAL A 132 -0.90 11.58 -5.78
CA VAL A 132 -0.87 10.93 -7.09
C VAL A 132 -1.66 9.62 -7.14
N PHE A 133 -2.16 9.14 -6.00
CA PHE A 133 -2.88 7.86 -5.83
C PHE A 133 -4.28 8.06 -5.26
N ALA A 134 -4.35 8.72 -4.10
CA ALA A 134 -5.56 8.89 -3.31
C ALA A 134 -6.40 10.06 -3.80
N GLY A 135 -7.73 9.90 -3.70
CA GLY A 135 -8.70 10.90 -4.07
C GLY A 135 -10.11 10.54 -3.60
N ALA A 136 -11.11 11.29 -4.08
CA ALA A 136 -12.52 11.07 -3.75
C ALA A 136 -13.11 9.69 -4.10
N ARG A 137 -12.46 8.86 -4.92
CA ARG A 137 -12.89 7.50 -5.25
C ARG A 137 -12.19 6.44 -4.40
N THR A 138 -11.16 6.83 -3.65
CA THR A 138 -10.44 5.93 -2.76
C THR A 138 -11.35 5.52 -1.62
N THR A 139 -11.64 4.22 -1.58
CA THR A 139 -12.55 3.60 -0.60
C THR A 139 -11.81 2.59 0.27
N HIS A 140 -10.72 2.00 -0.23
CA HIS A 140 -9.97 0.97 0.47
C HIS A 140 -8.47 1.27 0.42
N VAL A 141 -7.83 1.31 1.58
CA VAL A 141 -6.37 1.43 1.69
C VAL A 141 -5.86 0.38 2.66
N SER A 142 -4.81 -0.32 2.26
CA SER A 142 -4.04 -1.23 3.11
C SER A 142 -2.56 -0.87 3.00
N ILE A 143 -1.92 -0.52 4.11
CA ILE A 143 -0.52 -0.11 4.12
C ILE A 143 0.22 -0.61 5.35
N GLY A 144 1.44 -1.11 5.19
CA GLY A 144 2.28 -1.49 6.32
C GLY A 144 3.49 -2.32 5.94
N GLY A 145 4.21 -2.85 6.92
CA GLY A 145 5.46 -3.58 6.76
C GLY A 145 6.69 -2.68 6.59
N PHE A 146 6.59 -1.42 7.03
CA PHE A 146 7.67 -0.43 7.04
C PHE A 146 7.33 0.72 8.01
N THR A 147 8.23 1.69 8.14
CA THR A 147 7.99 2.90 8.93
C THR A 147 7.10 3.89 8.18
N LEU A 148 5.85 4.03 8.63
CA LEU A 148 4.90 5.02 8.16
C LEU A 148 5.13 6.37 8.84
N LYS A 149 5.09 7.46 8.07
CA LYS A 149 5.10 8.82 8.61
C LYS A 149 3.68 9.28 8.94
N MET A 150 3.53 10.00 10.04
CA MET A 150 2.24 10.57 10.42
C MET A 150 1.76 11.63 9.41
N SER A 151 2.68 12.39 8.81
CA SER A 151 2.37 13.34 7.72
C SER A 151 1.75 12.66 6.49
N ASP A 152 2.24 11.48 6.14
CA ASP A 152 1.76 10.68 5.01
C ASP A 152 0.35 10.13 5.28
N LEU A 153 0.13 9.60 6.49
CA LEU A 153 -1.19 9.14 6.94
C LEU A 153 -2.22 10.28 6.96
N ALA A 154 -1.83 11.44 7.50
CA ALA A 154 -2.66 12.64 7.48
C ALA A 154 -3.03 13.06 6.05
N SER A 155 -2.03 13.13 5.16
CA SER A 155 -2.25 13.50 3.75
C SER A 155 -3.19 12.54 3.04
N LEU A 156 -3.00 11.23 3.24
CA LEU A 156 -3.89 10.19 2.71
C LEU A 156 -5.34 10.42 3.15
N LEU A 157 -5.57 10.59 4.46
CA LEU A 157 -6.91 10.76 5.03
C LEU A 157 -7.59 12.05 4.52
N GLU A 158 -6.85 13.13 4.34
CA GLU A 158 -7.37 14.38 3.78
C GLU A 158 -7.74 14.25 2.29
N LEU A 159 -6.97 13.46 1.53
CA LEU A 159 -7.17 13.24 0.10
C LEU A 159 -8.27 12.23 -0.22
N ALA A 160 -8.56 11.29 0.69
CA ALA A 160 -9.51 10.19 0.51
C ALA A 160 -10.80 10.36 1.35
N PRO A 161 -11.68 11.32 1.00
CA PRO A 161 -12.88 11.62 1.81
C PRO A 161 -13.91 10.48 1.87
N ASN A 162 -13.84 9.55 0.92
CA ASN A 162 -14.74 8.40 0.82
C ASN A 162 -14.10 7.09 1.31
N LEU A 163 -13.00 7.19 2.05
CA LEU A 163 -12.34 6.02 2.65
C LEU A 163 -13.31 5.30 3.60
N ASP A 164 -13.60 4.06 3.27
CA ASP A 164 -14.51 3.16 4.00
C ASP A 164 -13.72 2.11 4.81
N ARG A 165 -12.58 1.67 4.26
CA ARG A 165 -11.70 0.68 4.88
C ARG A 165 -10.25 1.15 4.91
N LEU A 166 -9.69 1.14 6.11
CA LEU A 166 -8.27 1.40 6.36
C LEU A 166 -7.64 0.20 7.07
N ASN A 167 -6.63 -0.39 6.46
CA ASN A 167 -5.78 -1.38 7.10
C ASN A 167 -4.38 -0.78 7.27
N ILE A 168 -3.89 -0.75 8.51
CA ILE A 168 -2.54 -0.33 8.86
C ILE A 168 -1.80 -1.53 9.43
N GLY A 169 -0.74 -1.98 8.77
CA GLY A 169 -0.03 -3.15 9.24
C GLY A 169 0.40 -4.10 8.15
N SER A 170 1.09 -5.16 8.58
CA SER A 170 1.52 -6.26 7.73
C SER A 170 1.53 -7.56 8.53
N LEU A 171 1.15 -8.66 7.89
CA LEU A 171 1.28 -10.00 8.47
C LEU A 171 2.72 -10.53 8.41
N TYR A 172 3.57 -9.88 7.62
CA TYR A 172 4.90 -10.37 7.30
C TYR A 172 6.00 -9.57 7.97
N ARG A 173 5.71 -8.30 8.32
CA ARG A 173 6.66 -7.38 8.94
C ARG A 173 6.00 -6.44 9.94
N PRO A 174 6.75 -6.03 10.98
CA PRO A 174 6.29 -4.98 11.86
C PRO A 174 6.07 -3.68 11.07
N THR A 175 5.10 -2.90 11.53
CA THR A 175 4.84 -1.55 11.02
C THR A 175 5.10 -0.55 12.14
N HIS A 176 6.05 0.36 11.92
CA HIS A 176 6.31 1.45 12.85
C HIS A 176 5.58 2.71 12.37
N ILE A 177 5.08 3.52 13.30
CA ILE A 177 4.53 4.85 12.96
C ILE A 177 5.43 5.90 13.60
N HIS A 178 6.04 6.72 12.76
CA HIS A 178 6.90 7.82 13.18
C HIS A 178 6.12 9.13 13.15
N ASN A 179 6.08 9.82 14.29
CA ASN A 179 5.52 11.16 14.36
C ASN A 179 6.53 12.20 13.84
N ASP A 180 6.32 12.63 12.59
CA ASP A 180 7.13 13.64 11.91
C ASP A 180 6.41 15.00 11.78
N ILE A 181 5.27 15.18 12.45
CA ILE A 181 4.48 16.42 12.38
C ILE A 181 4.38 17.11 13.75
N SER A 182 4.29 18.45 13.74
CA SER A 182 4.19 19.23 14.97
C SER A 182 2.81 19.09 15.64
N PRO A 183 2.68 19.38 16.94
CA PRO A 183 1.39 19.38 17.63
C PRO A 183 0.33 20.29 16.96
N GLU A 184 0.74 21.45 16.43
CA GLU A 184 -0.15 22.36 15.71
C GLU A 184 -0.65 21.75 14.40
N ALA A 185 0.20 20.98 13.71
CA ALA A 185 -0.19 20.26 12.50
C ALA A 185 -1.19 19.14 12.81
N ILE A 186 -1.01 18.40 13.93
CA ILE A 186 -1.99 17.41 14.40
C ILE A 186 -3.36 18.06 14.62
N ILE A 187 -3.40 19.20 15.33
CA ILE A 187 -4.65 19.94 15.59
C ILE A 187 -5.32 20.37 14.26
N ARG A 188 -4.52 20.84 13.29
CA ARG A 188 -5.01 21.26 11.97
C ARG A 188 -5.61 20.08 11.21
N VAL A 189 -4.88 18.97 11.10
CA VAL A 189 -5.33 17.75 10.41
C VAL A 189 -6.62 17.24 11.05
N ARG A 190 -6.65 17.10 12.38
CA ARG A 190 -7.84 16.65 13.09
C ARG A 190 -9.07 17.52 12.80
N ARG A 191 -8.89 18.85 12.77
CA ARG A 191 -9.96 19.80 12.43
C ARG A 191 -10.43 19.65 10.98
N SER A 192 -9.49 19.44 10.06
CA SER A 192 -9.74 19.20 8.64
C SER A 192 -10.57 17.93 8.44
N LEU A 193 -10.17 16.83 9.07
CA LEU A 193 -10.87 15.55 9.01
C LEU A 193 -12.27 15.62 9.67
N SER A 194 -12.39 16.34 10.79
CA SER A 194 -13.68 16.56 11.47
C SER A 194 -14.65 17.47 10.69
N ALA A 195 -14.19 18.18 9.67
CA ALA A 195 -15.04 19.07 8.90
C ALA A 195 -15.99 18.28 7.99
N HIS A 196 -17.30 18.47 8.19
CA HIS A 196 -18.33 17.89 7.33
C HIS A 196 -18.22 18.45 5.89
N PRO A 197 -18.41 17.65 4.82
CA PRO A 197 -18.70 16.21 4.77
C PRO A 197 -17.45 15.40 4.37
N ARG A 198 -16.25 15.72 4.90
CA ARG A 198 -15.00 15.34 4.22
C ARG A 198 -14.34 14.06 4.69
N ALA A 199 -13.87 13.86 5.91
CA ALA A 199 -12.98 12.70 6.13
C ALA A 199 -13.06 12.13 7.54
N GLY A 200 -13.86 11.07 7.70
CA GLY A 200 -13.95 10.32 8.95
C GLY A 200 -15.31 9.67 9.15
N SER A 201 -16.41 10.30 8.70
CA SER A 201 -17.76 9.76 8.91
C SER A 201 -18.07 8.48 8.13
N ARG A 202 -17.19 8.08 7.19
CA ARG A 202 -17.38 6.93 6.31
C ARG A 202 -16.50 5.74 6.64
N LEU A 203 -15.50 5.88 7.51
CA LEU A 203 -14.63 4.76 7.84
C LEU A 203 -15.44 3.74 8.65
N THR A 204 -15.85 2.65 8.02
CA THR A 204 -16.61 1.59 8.66
C THR A 204 -15.73 0.43 9.12
N HIS A 205 -14.53 0.29 8.56
CA HIS A 205 -13.59 -0.78 8.85
C HIS A 205 -12.18 -0.22 9.14
N PHE A 206 -11.63 -0.62 10.27
CA PHE A 206 -10.24 -0.35 10.65
C PHE A 206 -9.55 -1.63 11.08
N ASP A 207 -8.54 -2.04 10.32
CA ASP A 207 -7.76 -3.22 10.62
C ASP A 207 -6.33 -2.78 11.02
N ALA A 208 -5.81 -3.26 12.13
CA ALA A 208 -4.41 -3.07 12.51
C ALA A 208 -3.70 -4.41 12.62
N VAL A 209 -2.54 -4.55 11.97
CA VAL A 209 -1.78 -5.81 11.94
C VAL A 209 -0.31 -5.57 12.26
N SER A 210 0.16 -6.04 13.41
CA SER A 210 1.57 -5.97 13.82
C SER A 210 2.13 -4.55 13.77
N VAL A 211 1.32 -3.60 14.26
CA VAL A 211 1.71 -2.20 14.44
C VAL A 211 2.41 -2.07 15.78
N VAL A 212 3.69 -1.70 15.76
CA VAL A 212 4.54 -1.62 16.95
C VAL A 212 4.16 -0.39 17.79
N ALA A 213 4.10 -0.54 19.12
CA ALA A 213 3.85 0.58 20.01
C ALA A 213 4.93 1.69 19.88
N PRO A 214 4.55 2.98 20.04
CA PRO A 214 3.22 3.51 20.36
C PRO A 214 2.38 3.82 19.09
N GLY A 215 2.56 3.08 17.99
CA GLY A 215 2.06 3.47 16.67
C GLY A 215 0.55 3.71 16.58
N LEU A 216 -0.27 2.83 17.15
CA LEU A 216 -1.72 3.03 17.16
C LEU A 216 -2.14 4.25 17.99
N ALA A 217 -1.48 4.50 19.13
CA ALA A 217 -1.74 5.69 19.95
C ALA A 217 -1.40 6.97 19.17
N LEU A 218 -0.32 6.96 18.40
CA LEU A 218 0.05 8.05 17.48
C LEU A 218 -1.02 8.27 16.41
N LEU A 219 -1.50 7.21 15.74
CA LEU A 219 -2.56 7.32 14.73
C LEU A 219 -3.85 7.94 15.30
N CYS A 220 -4.24 7.57 16.52
CA CYS A 220 -5.40 8.15 17.20
C CYS A 220 -5.30 9.67 17.41
N GLN A 221 -4.10 10.26 17.43
CA GLN A 221 -3.94 11.70 17.61
C GLN A 221 -4.47 12.52 16.42
N ILE A 222 -4.35 12.00 15.20
CA ILE A 222 -4.79 12.69 13.99
C ILE A 222 -6.25 12.39 13.62
N LEU A 223 -6.81 11.27 14.07
CA LEU A 223 -8.20 10.90 13.79
C LEU A 223 -9.20 11.82 14.50
N PRO A 224 -10.37 12.11 13.88
CA PRO A 224 -11.45 12.84 14.53
C PRO A 224 -11.91 12.15 15.83
N THR A 225 -12.17 12.90 16.91
CA THR A 225 -12.70 12.31 18.17
C THR A 225 -14.08 11.71 18.01
N GLN A 226 -14.87 12.20 17.06
CA GLN A 226 -16.23 11.73 16.80
C GLN A 226 -16.25 10.51 15.87
N LEU A 227 -15.07 10.03 15.44
CA LEU A 227 -14.94 8.87 14.57
C LEU A 227 -15.42 7.62 15.31
N CYS A 228 -16.49 7.02 14.81
CA CYS A 228 -16.97 5.73 15.29
C CYS A 228 -16.73 4.69 14.18
N VAL A 229 -15.75 3.81 14.38
CA VAL A 229 -15.50 2.70 13.45
C VAL A 229 -16.18 1.45 14.01
N PRO A 230 -17.28 0.96 13.40
CA PRO A 230 -18.04 -0.17 13.91
C PRO A 230 -17.30 -1.51 13.80
N ASN A 231 -16.41 -1.67 12.82
CA ASN A 231 -15.66 -2.90 12.61
C ASN A 231 -14.17 -2.64 12.81
N MET A 232 -13.63 -3.13 13.92
CA MET A 232 -12.21 -3.06 14.20
C MET A 232 -11.63 -4.45 14.36
N VAL A 233 -10.54 -4.73 13.65
CA VAL A 233 -9.76 -5.97 13.79
C VAL A 233 -8.35 -5.59 14.19
N LEU A 234 -7.86 -6.17 15.27
CA LEU A 234 -6.52 -5.91 15.79
C LEU A 234 -5.79 -7.25 15.88
N ILE A 235 -4.67 -7.37 15.17
CA ILE A 235 -3.87 -8.57 15.06
C ILE A 235 -2.44 -8.21 15.45
N GLN A 236 -1.86 -8.94 16.39
CA GLN A 236 -0.42 -8.90 16.64
C GLN A 236 0.11 -10.25 16.21
N THR A 237 0.95 -10.27 15.18
CA THR A 237 1.75 -11.46 14.90
C THR A 237 2.83 -11.51 15.96
N ALA A 238 2.85 -12.56 16.78
CA ALA A 238 3.82 -12.73 17.86
C ALA A 238 5.25 -12.43 17.35
N PRO A 239 6.02 -11.56 18.02
CA PRO A 239 7.45 -11.57 17.81
C PRO A 239 7.99 -12.92 18.30
N ASP A 240 9.03 -13.43 17.65
CA ASP A 240 9.70 -14.65 18.10
C ASP A 240 10.37 -14.46 19.49
N ASP A 241 10.50 -13.22 19.99
CA ASP A 241 11.02 -12.94 21.33
C ASP A 241 10.40 -11.66 21.94
N GLU A 242 10.04 -11.81 23.22
CA GLU A 242 9.75 -10.81 24.26
C GLU A 242 8.36 -10.16 24.41
N ASP A 243 8.01 -10.01 25.69
CA ASP A 243 6.77 -9.53 26.30
C ASP A 243 6.36 -8.12 25.83
N ASP A 244 5.31 -8.01 25.01
CA ASP A 244 4.73 -6.70 24.65
C ASP A 244 3.33 -6.50 25.26
N ASP A 245 3.27 -5.64 26.29
CA ASP A 245 2.08 -5.04 26.92
C ASP A 245 1.37 -4.01 26.01
N ASP A 246 1.66 -3.99 24.71
CA ASP A 246 1.22 -3.00 23.70
C ASP A 246 -0.31 -2.81 23.63
N TRP A 247 -1.08 -3.85 23.92
CA TRP A 247 -2.55 -3.78 23.94
C TRP A 247 -3.09 -2.96 25.10
N LEU A 248 -2.42 -2.99 26.25
CA LEU A 248 -2.81 -2.21 27.41
C LEU A 248 -2.68 -0.72 27.06
N GLU A 249 -1.65 -0.28 26.36
CA GLU A 249 -1.50 1.14 26.01
C GLU A 249 -2.59 1.63 25.06
N PHE A 250 -2.98 0.84 24.04
CA PHE A 250 -4.09 1.20 23.13
C PHE A 250 -5.45 1.20 23.83
N LEU A 251 -5.73 0.19 24.67
CA LEU A 251 -6.99 0.11 25.42
C LEU A 251 -7.07 1.11 26.59
N MET A 252 -5.92 1.59 27.06
CA MET A 252 -5.79 2.62 28.09
C MET A 252 -5.82 4.04 27.53
N ILE A 253 -5.92 4.21 26.19
CA ILE A 253 -6.24 5.52 25.61
C ILE A 253 -7.59 5.96 26.22
N PRO A 254 -7.64 7.06 26.98
CA PRO A 254 -8.86 7.47 27.65
C PRO A 254 -9.98 7.60 26.62
N ARG A 255 -11.19 7.15 26.96
CA ARG A 255 -12.39 7.61 26.25
C ARG A 255 -12.47 9.12 26.45
N ILE A 256 -12.12 9.90 25.42
CA ILE A 256 -12.25 11.37 25.38
C ILE A 256 -13.58 11.72 24.72
#